data_AF-A0A660YFN1-F1
#
_entry.id   AF-A0A660YFN1-F1
#
_cell.length_a   1.000
_cell.length_b   1.000
_cell.length_c   1.000
_cell.angle_alpha   90.00
_cell.angle_beta   90.00
_cell.angle_gamma   90.00
#
_symmetry.space_group_name_H-M   'P 1'
#
loop_
_entity.id
_entity.type
_entity.pdbx_description
1 polymer ?
#
loop_
_entity_poly.entity_id
_entity_poly.type
_entity_poly.pdbx_seq_one_letter_code
_entity_poly.pdbx_strand_id
1 'polypeptide(L)'
;MSKLKEKLLLLSADVLAVNLALLFVLWIRYEGGHWEYLHHLWRLYGGGKGAVSFSFALRAYLGPAGVLSLYWVVLFAFYGLYRSWRARSRLDEGIAVAKVVTVGVVVLFLATLDLSHPFPSAKMAMLA
;
A
#
# COMPACT_ATOMS: atom_id res chain seq x y z
N MET A 1 10.27 0.67 -29.46
CA MET A 1 9.94 -0.39 -28.48
C MET A 1 8.67 -1.11 -28.92
N SER A 2 8.59 -2.43 -28.76
CA SER A 2 7.35 -3.20 -29.02
C SER A 2 6.27 -2.85 -27.98
N LYS A 3 4.99 -2.84 -28.39
CA LYS A 3 3.84 -2.54 -27.51
C LYS A 3 3.79 -3.41 -26.24
N LEU A 4 4.26 -4.65 -26.31
CA LEU A 4 4.33 -5.55 -25.15
C LEU A 4 5.37 -5.10 -24.12
N LYS A 5 6.58 -4.75 -24.56
CA LYS A 5 7.66 -4.24 -23.70
C LYS A 5 7.25 -2.96 -22.96
N GLU A 6 6.55 -2.04 -23.63
CA GLU A 6 6.03 -0.81 -23.02
C GLU A 6 5.06 -1.13 -21.87
N LYS A 7 4.11 -2.04 -22.09
CA LYS A 7 3.16 -2.48 -21.06
C LYS A 7 3.83 -3.19 -19.89
N LEU A 8 4.77 -4.08 -20.17
CA LEU A 8 5.50 -4.80 -19.12
C LEU A 8 6.34 -3.85 -18.27
N LEU A 9 6.97 -2.84 -18.89
CA LEU A 9 7.72 -1.82 -18.17
C LEU A 9 6.80 -1.00 -17.27
N LEU A 10 5.66 -0.53 -17.78
CA LEU A 10 4.67 0.20 -16.98
C LEU A 10 4.17 -0.63 -15.80
N LEU A 11 3.79 -1.89 -16.04
CA LEU A 11 3.35 -2.81 -14.99
C LEU A 11 4.44 -3.00 -13.93
N SER A 12 5.69 -3.23 -14.35
CA SER A 12 6.80 -3.43 -13.42
C SER A 12 7.09 -2.17 -12.60
N ALA A 13 6.99 -0.99 -13.22
CA ALA A 13 7.17 0.28 -12.54
C ALA A 13 6.08 0.50 -11.47
N ASP A 14 4.82 0.19 -11.78
CA ASP A 14 3.71 0.32 -10.83
C ASP A 14 3.85 -0.66 -9.66
N VAL A 15 4.19 -1.92 -9.94
CA VAL A 15 4.41 -2.92 -8.89
C VAL A 15 5.56 -2.49 -7.97
N LEU A 16 6.67 -2.01 -8.53
CA LEU A 16 7.79 -1.49 -7.75
C LEU A 16 7.37 -0.27 -6.93
N ALA A 17 6.65 0.70 -7.52
CA ALA A 17 6.22 1.91 -6.84
C ALA A 17 5.29 1.60 -5.65
N VAL A 18 4.30 0.73 -5.84
CA VAL A 18 3.37 0.33 -4.76
C VAL A 18 4.11 -0.38 -3.63
N ASN A 19 5.02 -1.31 -3.95
CA ASN A 19 5.79 -2.04 -2.94
C ASN A 19 6.80 -1.15 -2.21
N LEU A 20 7.42 -0.19 -2.91
CA LEU A 20 8.31 0.80 -2.29
C LEU A 20 7.53 1.73 -1.35
N ALA A 21 6.34 2.18 -1.74
CA ALA A 21 5.48 2.99 -0.87
C ALA A 21 5.09 2.22 0.40
N LEU A 22 4.74 0.93 0.26
CA LEU A 22 4.45 0.05 1.39
C LEU A 22 5.66 -0.18 2.30
N LEU A 23 6.83 -0.40 1.72
CA LEU A 23 8.08 -0.54 2.46
C LEU A 23 8.41 0.75 3.23
N PHE A 24 8.19 1.90 2.61
CA PHE A 24 8.39 3.21 3.24
C PHE A 24 7.41 3.42 4.40
N VAL A 25 6.14 3.07 4.21
CA VAL A 25 5.15 3.09 5.30
C VAL A 25 5.59 2.16 6.42
N LEU A 26 5.97 0.91 6.12
CA LEU A 26 6.47 -0.07 7.10
C LEU A 26 7.70 0.44 7.85
N TRP A 27 8.61 1.10 7.15
CA TRP A 27 9.82 1.68 7.74
C TRP A 27 9.51 2.78 8.74
N ILE A 28 8.75 3.81 8.35
CA ILE A 28 8.33 4.92 9.25
C ILE A 28 7.70 4.36 10.51
N ARG A 29 6.88 3.34 10.30
CA ARG A 29 6.09 2.67 11.29
C ARG A 29 6.93 1.83 12.25
N TYR A 30 7.92 1.12 11.73
CA TYR A 30 8.88 0.35 12.51
C TYR A 30 9.73 1.26 13.40
N GLU A 31 10.32 2.32 12.83
CA GLU A 31 11.09 3.33 13.57
C GLU A 31 10.22 4.10 14.59
N GLY A 32 8.95 4.32 14.25
CA GLY A 32 8.00 5.01 15.12
C GLY A 32 7.53 4.21 16.34
N GLY A 33 7.88 2.92 16.48
CA GLY A 33 7.64 2.10 17.69
C GLY A 33 6.16 1.80 18.05
N HIS A 34 5.18 2.41 17.40
CA HIS A 34 3.75 2.29 17.73
C HIS A 34 3.05 1.09 17.07
N TRP A 35 3.51 -0.14 17.34
CA TRP A 35 3.02 -1.35 16.65
C TRP A 35 2.51 -2.46 17.57
N GLU A 36 1.42 -2.17 18.27
CA GLU A 36 0.74 -3.15 19.14
C GLU A 36 0.43 -4.47 18.40
N TYR A 37 -0.05 -4.39 17.15
CA TYR A 37 -0.34 -5.56 16.33
C TYR A 37 0.91 -6.38 15.99
N LEU A 38 2.04 -5.74 15.64
CA LEU A 38 3.27 -6.46 15.32
C LEU A 38 3.88 -7.12 16.55
N HIS A 39 3.86 -6.42 17.70
CA HIS A 39 4.30 -6.97 18.98
C HIS A 39 3.42 -8.13 19.45
N HIS A 40 2.11 -8.06 19.15
CA HIS A 40 1.19 -9.17 19.39
C HIS A 40 1.55 -10.39 18.51
N LEU A 41 1.71 -10.20 17.20
CA LEU A 41 2.12 -11.27 16.29
C LEU A 41 3.49 -11.85 16.66
N TRP A 42 4.46 -10.99 16.99
CA TRP A 42 5.79 -11.40 17.42
C TRP A 42 5.71 -12.37 18.61
N ARG A 43 4.92 -12.04 19.65
CA ARG A 43 4.70 -12.91 20.81
C ARG A 43 3.99 -14.23 20.44
N LEU A 44 2.99 -14.18 19.56
CA LEU A 44 2.27 -15.38 19.10
C LEU A 44 3.18 -16.37 18.36
N TYR A 45 4.10 -15.86 17.54
CA TYR A 45 5.03 -16.69 16.77
C TYR A 45 6.33 -17.02 17.52
N GLY A 46 6.33 -16.94 18.86
CA GLY A 46 7.46 -17.35 19.70
C GLY A 46 8.58 -16.32 19.81
N GLY A 47 8.34 -15.08 19.37
CA GLY A 47 9.22 -13.95 19.60
C GLY A 47 9.33 -13.60 21.09
N GLY A 48 10.55 -13.40 21.59
CA GLY A 48 10.80 -13.07 22.99
C GLY A 48 10.24 -11.70 23.40
N LYS A 49 10.40 -11.33 24.68
CA LYS A 49 9.92 -10.04 25.24
C LYS A 49 10.66 -8.78 24.70
N GLY A 50 11.57 -8.94 23.75
CA GLY A 50 12.41 -7.87 23.20
C GLY A 50 11.78 -7.13 22.01
N ALA A 51 12.60 -6.27 21.39
CA ALA A 51 12.23 -5.54 20.18
C ALA A 51 11.90 -6.49 19.02
N VAL A 52 10.89 -6.14 18.21
CA VAL A 52 10.53 -6.93 17.03
C VAL A 52 11.63 -6.78 15.98
N SER A 53 12.07 -7.88 15.38
CA SER A 53 13.02 -7.81 14.27
C SER A 53 12.36 -7.22 13.02
N PHE A 54 13.04 -6.29 12.35
CA PHE A 54 12.58 -5.76 11.05
C PHE A 54 12.32 -6.87 10.02
N SER A 55 13.13 -7.94 10.03
CA SER A 55 12.96 -9.07 9.11
C SER A 55 11.65 -9.83 9.35
N PHE A 56 11.17 -9.88 10.60
CA PHE A 56 9.87 -10.44 10.94
C PHE A 56 8.76 -9.50 10.48
N ALA A 57 8.93 -8.19 10.72
CA ALA A 57 7.99 -7.16 10.26
C ALA A 57 7.74 -7.25 8.75
N LEU A 58 8.83 -7.35 7.98
CA LEU A 58 8.78 -7.47 6.53
C LEU A 58 8.00 -8.73 6.10
N ARG A 59 8.31 -9.90 6.67
CA ARG A 59 7.63 -11.16 6.34
C ARG A 59 6.16 -11.14 6.68
N ALA A 60 5.80 -10.61 7.85
CA ALA A 60 4.41 -10.48 8.28
C ALA A 60 3.60 -9.60 7.31
N TYR A 61 4.24 -8.62 6.68
CA TYR A 61 3.60 -7.70 5.74
C TYR A 61 3.64 -8.13 4.27
N LEU A 62 4.35 -9.20 3.90
CA LEU A 62 4.38 -9.68 2.51
C LEU A 62 2.97 -10.06 2.01
N GLY A 63 2.15 -10.68 2.85
CA GLY A 63 0.77 -11.03 2.51
C GLY A 63 -0.09 -9.80 2.18
N PRO A 64 -0.28 -8.87 3.13
CA PRO A 64 -0.99 -7.61 2.89
C PRO A 64 -0.41 -6.80 1.72
N ALA A 65 0.92 -6.77 1.57
CA ALA A 65 1.57 -6.07 0.47
C ALA A 65 1.24 -6.67 -0.90
N GLY A 66 1.21 -8.00 -1.00
CA GLY A 66 0.79 -8.71 -2.21
C GLY A 66 -0.67 -8.42 -2.58
N VAL A 67 -1.58 -8.45 -1.60
CA VAL A 67 -3.00 -8.13 -1.81
C VAL A 67 -3.18 -6.68 -2.29
N LEU A 68 -2.52 -5.72 -1.63
CA LEU A 68 -2.64 -4.31 -2.01
C LEU A 68 -1.99 -4.03 -3.37
N SER A 69 -0.86 -4.67 -3.69
CA SER A 69 -0.23 -4.57 -5.00
C SER A 69 -1.14 -5.09 -6.10
N LEU A 70 -1.76 -6.26 -5.89
CA LEU A 70 -2.68 -6.85 -6.84
C LEU A 70 -3.91 -5.95 -7.04
N TYR A 71 -4.46 -5.41 -5.96
CA TYR A 71 -5.56 -4.45 -6.01
C TYR A 71 -5.24 -3.26 -6.92
N TRP A 72 -4.09 -2.59 -6.72
CA TRP A 72 -3.71 -1.43 -7.51
C TRP A 72 -3.45 -1.79 -8.98
N VAL A 73 -2.78 -2.90 -9.26
CA VAL A 73 -2.54 -3.37 -10.64
C VAL A 73 -3.86 -3.63 -11.37
N VAL A 74 -4.82 -4.32 -10.73
CA VAL A 74 -6.13 -4.60 -11.31
C VAL A 74 -6.89 -3.30 -11.55
N LEU A 75 -6.87 -2.36 -10.60
CA LEU A 75 -7.52 -1.07 -10.73
C LEU A 75 -6.94 -0.26 -11.91
N PHE A 76 -5.62 -0.17 -12.01
CA PHE A 76 -4.95 0.53 -13.11
C PHE A 76 -5.21 -0.11 -14.46
N ALA A 77 -5.28 -1.45 -14.51
CA ALA A 77 -5.66 -2.19 -15.71
C ALA A 77 -7.10 -1.91 -16.13
N PHE A 78 -8.04 -1.91 -15.19
CA PHE A 78 -9.46 -1.65 -15.45
C PHE A 78 -9.71 -0.24 -16.01
N TYR A 79 -9.03 0.77 -15.46
CA TYR A 79 -9.08 2.15 -15.97
C TYR A 79 -8.25 2.37 -17.25
N GLY A 80 -7.56 1.34 -17.74
CA GLY A 80 -6.85 1.38 -19.02
C GLY A 80 -5.56 2.20 -18.98
N LEU A 81 -4.94 2.38 -17.81
CA LEU A 81 -3.67 3.12 -17.66
C LEU A 81 -2.48 2.44 -18.37
N TYR A 82 -2.61 1.16 -18.74
CA TYR A 82 -1.63 0.43 -19.55
C TYR A 82 -1.81 0.58 -21.08
N ARG A 83 -2.58 1.57 -21.55
CA ARG A 83 -2.71 1.88 -22.99
C ARG A 83 -1.54 2.75 -23.47
N SER A 84 -1.20 2.62 -24.75
CA SER A 84 -0.02 3.28 -25.35
C SER A 84 -0.17 4.79 -25.47
N TRP A 85 0.91 5.50 -25.13
CA TRP A 85 1.04 6.96 -24.91
C TRP A 85 0.88 7.88 -26.14
N ARG A 86 0.61 7.36 -27.33
CA ARG A 86 1.09 8.02 -28.57
C ARG A 86 0.27 9.22 -29.06
N ALA A 87 -0.72 9.71 -28.31
CA ALA A 87 -1.58 10.82 -28.76
C ALA A 87 -2.25 11.65 -27.65
N ARG A 88 -1.90 11.47 -26.36
CA ARG A 88 -2.59 12.15 -25.24
C ARG A 88 -1.65 13.12 -24.53
N SER A 89 -2.20 14.23 -24.03
CA SER A 89 -1.44 15.23 -23.27
C SER A 89 -0.96 14.64 -21.93
N ARG A 90 0.26 14.97 -21.51
CA ARG A 90 0.83 14.52 -20.22
C ARG A 90 0.00 14.96 -19.02
N LEU A 91 -0.64 16.13 -19.12
CA LEU A 91 -1.52 16.64 -18.08
C LEU A 91 -2.81 15.81 -17.98
N ASP A 92 -3.37 15.39 -19.12
CA ASP A 92 -4.56 14.55 -19.14
C ASP A 92 -4.30 13.18 -18.54
N GLU A 93 -3.08 12.64 -18.74
CA GLU A 93 -2.62 11.41 -18.12
C GLU A 93 -2.46 11.57 -16.61
N GLY A 94 -1.82 12.64 -16.15
CA GLY A 94 -1.71 12.94 -14.72
C GLY A 94 -3.07 13.08 -14.04
N ILE A 95 -4.02 13.76 -14.68
CA ILE A 95 -5.41 13.88 -14.20
C ILE A 95 -6.11 12.52 -14.18
N ALA A 96 -5.90 11.67 -15.19
CA ALA A 96 -6.45 10.32 -15.21
C ALA A 96 -5.92 9.49 -14.04
N VAL A 97 -4.60 9.48 -13.81
CA VAL A 97 -3.99 8.79 -12.66
C VAL A 97 -4.53 9.34 -11.35
N ALA A 98 -4.57 10.67 -11.17
CA ALA A 98 -5.07 11.29 -9.95
C ALA A 98 -6.52 10.91 -9.64
N LYS A 99 -7.40 10.85 -10.66
CA LYS A 99 -8.78 10.38 -10.50
C LYS A 99 -8.83 8.93 -10.04
N VAL A 100 -8.08 8.04 -10.69
CA VAL A 100 -8.06 6.61 -10.36
C VAL A 100 -7.49 6.38 -8.96
N VAL A 101 -6.41 7.07 -8.59
CA VAL A 101 -5.82 7.00 -7.26
C VAL A 101 -6.81 7.52 -6.20
N THR A 102 -7.48 8.64 -6.45
CA THR A 102 -8.47 9.20 -5.51
C THR A 102 -9.61 8.21 -5.26
N VAL A 103 -10.22 7.68 -6.32
CA VAL A 103 -11.28 6.67 -6.21
C VAL A 103 -10.75 5.41 -5.52
N GLY A 104 -9.56 4.94 -5.91
CA GLY A 104 -8.95 3.75 -5.34
C GLY A 104 -8.65 3.89 -3.85
N VAL A 105 -8.20 5.05 -3.39
CA VAL A 105 -7.99 5.35 -1.97
C VAL A 105 -9.33 5.39 -1.23
N VAL A 106 -10.37 6.02 -1.78
CA VAL A 106 -11.71 6.03 -1.16
C VAL A 106 -12.27 4.62 -1.02
N VAL A 107 -12.12 3.78 -2.05
CA VAL A 107 -12.55 2.37 -2.00
C VAL A 107 -11.79 1.60 -0.93
N LEU A 108 -10.47 1.74 -0.85
CA LEU A 108 -9.66 1.10 0.20
C LEU A 108 -10.04 1.61 1.59
N PHE A 109 -10.24 2.92 1.74
CA PHE A 109 -10.68 3.51 2.99
C PHE A 109 -12.00 2.90 3.45
N LEU A 110 -13.02 2.87 2.59
CA LEU A 110 -14.31 2.26 2.92
C LEU A 110 -14.20 0.76 3.22
N ALA A 111 -13.38 0.03 2.46
CA ALA A 111 -13.17 -1.41 2.67
C ALA A 111 -12.43 -1.73 3.97
N THR A 112 -11.62 -0.79 4.48
CA THR A 112 -10.83 -0.96 5.72
C THR A 112 -11.43 -0.19 6.90
N LEU A 113 -12.55 0.50 6.71
CA LEU A 113 -13.19 1.30 7.74
C LEU A 113 -13.84 0.39 8.79
N ASP A 114 -13.32 0.40 10.02
CA ASP A 114 -13.99 -0.21 11.16
C ASP A 114 -14.96 0.81 11.78
N LEU A 115 -16.26 0.65 11.51
CA LEU A 115 -17.31 1.49 12.09
C LEU A 115 -17.45 1.31 13.61
N SER A 116 -16.95 0.20 14.16
CA SER A 116 -17.04 -0.12 15.59
C SER A 116 -15.96 0.64 16.39
N HIS A 117 -14.83 0.96 15.76
CA HIS A 117 -13.72 1.72 16.35
C HIS A 117 -13.27 2.84 15.40
N PRO A 118 -14.08 3.89 15.19
CA PRO A 118 -13.79 4.94 14.21
C PRO A 118 -12.55 5.78 14.55
N PHE A 119 -12.08 5.74 15.80
CA PHE A 119 -10.89 6.45 16.26
C PHE A 119 -9.89 5.48 16.91
N PRO A 120 -8.62 5.46 16.47
CA PRO A 120 -7.58 4.67 17.14
C PRO A 120 -7.39 5.13 18.58
N SER A 121 -7.25 4.19 19.52
CA SER A 121 -7.05 4.43 20.96
C SER A 121 -5.93 5.43 21.26
N ALA A 122 -4.91 5.49 20.40
CA ALA A 122 -3.82 6.45 20.45
C ALA A 122 -4.25 7.93 20.42
N LYS A 123 -5.39 8.26 19.79
CA LYS A 123 -5.94 9.63 19.77
C LYS A 123 -6.74 9.98 21.02
N MET A 124 -7.32 9.00 21.71
CA MET A 124 -8.07 9.25 22.94
C MET A 124 -7.15 9.55 24.12
N ALA A 125 -5.92 9.02 24.13
CA ALA A 125 -4.91 9.32 25.15
C ALA A 125 -4.32 10.75 25.05
N MET A 126 -4.47 11.45 23.91
CA MET A 126 -4.07 12.86 23.77
C MET A 126 -5.20 13.84 24.15
N LEU A 127 -6.42 13.34 24.35
CA LEU A 127 -7.60 14.14 24.67
C LEU A 127 -8.04 13.99 26.15
N ALA A 128 -7.32 13.19 26.93
CA ALA A 128 -7.50 12.99 28.37
C ALA A 128 -6.31 13.59 29.13
#